data_AF-A0A2Z5JNF3-F1
#
_entry.id   AF-A0A2Z5JNF3-F1
#
_cell.length_a   1.000
_cell.length_b   1.000
_cell.length_c   1.000
_cell.angle_alpha   90.00
_cell.angle_beta   90.00
_cell.angle_gamma   90.00
#
_symmetry.space_group_name_H-M   'P 1'
#
loop_
_entity.id
_entity.type
_entity.pdbx_description
1 polymer ?
#
loop_
_entity_poly.entity_id
_entity_poly.type
_entity_poly.pdbx_seq_one_letter_code
_entity_poly.pdbx_strand_id
1 'polypeptide(L)'
;MRLTGSEHFSFIDYEALLPQAAARIGASPEQRASFIGPPLWSRSLSVQREVLAAFFGLHLRGHRAPVLDGPTTHYPELVFRKNPRSGTIRL
;
A
#
# COMPACT_ATOMS: atom_id res chain seq x y z
N MET A 1 1.18 -9.24 3.63
CA MET A 1 0.67 -7.88 3.88
C MET A 1 -0.35 -7.54 2.81
N ARG A 2 -1.36 -6.71 3.11
CA ARG A 2 -2.34 -6.16 2.17
C ARG A 2 -2.62 -4.70 2.55
N LEU A 3 -2.82 -3.85 1.55
CA LEU A 3 -3.33 -2.49 1.73
C LEU A 3 -4.87 -2.52 1.69
N THR A 4 -5.54 -2.03 2.72
CA THR A 4 -7.01 -1.98 2.75
C THR A 4 -7.52 -0.92 1.78
N GLY A 5 -8.58 -1.23 1.04
CA GLY A 5 -9.16 -0.30 0.07
C GLY A 5 -8.39 -0.13 -1.23
N SER A 6 -7.27 -0.83 -1.44
CA SER A 6 -6.59 -0.87 -2.74
C SER A 6 -7.18 -1.95 -3.65
N GLU A 7 -7.15 -1.68 -4.95
CA GLU A 7 -7.42 -2.64 -6.02
C GLU A 7 -6.14 -2.97 -6.81
N HIS A 8 -6.23 -3.87 -7.79
CA HIS A 8 -5.07 -4.31 -8.56
C HIS A 8 -4.30 -3.14 -9.21
N PHE A 9 -5.01 -2.15 -9.76
CA PHE A 9 -4.38 -1.01 -10.41
C PHE A 9 -3.95 0.10 -9.44
N SER A 10 -4.15 -0.06 -8.13
CA SER A 10 -3.63 0.88 -7.13
C SER A 10 -2.11 0.88 -7.02
N PHE A 11 -1.43 -0.14 -7.57
CA PHE A 11 0.03 -0.31 -7.48
C PHE A 11 0.77 0.13 -8.74
N ILE A 12 0.09 0.86 -9.63
CA ILE A 12 0.64 1.49 -10.82
C ILE A 12 0.20 2.95 -10.85
N ASP A 13 0.64 3.69 -11.88
CA ASP A 13 0.35 5.13 -12.00
C ASP A 13 -1.15 5.47 -12.09
N TYR A 14 -2.04 4.49 -12.30
CA TYR A 14 -3.48 4.69 -12.25
C TYR A 14 -3.95 5.28 -10.92
N GLU A 15 -3.33 4.90 -9.80
CA GLU A 15 -3.63 5.45 -8.47
C GLU A 15 -3.49 6.99 -8.44
N ALA A 16 -2.54 7.54 -9.21
CA ALA A 16 -2.30 8.97 -9.34
C ALA A 16 -3.05 9.59 -10.52
N LEU A 17 -3.14 8.89 -11.66
CA LEU A 17 -3.62 9.43 -12.94
C LEU A 17 -5.14 9.33 -13.11
N LEU A 18 -5.79 8.24 -12.68
CA LEU A 18 -7.24 8.08 -12.84
C LEU A 18 -8.06 9.16 -12.13
N PRO A 19 -7.72 9.63 -10.91
CA PRO A 19 -8.43 10.74 -10.28
C PRO A 19 -8.41 12.02 -11.12
N GLN A 20 -7.32 12.27 -11.85
CA GLN A 20 -7.13 13.45 -12.70
C GLN A 20 -7.82 13.29 -14.07
N ALA A 21 -7.76 12.08 -14.63
CA ALA A 21 -8.30 11.77 -15.96
C ALA A 21 -9.80 11.44 -15.95
N ALA A 22 -10.37 11.00 -14.83
CA ALA A 22 -11.72 10.42 -14.77
C ALA A 22 -12.80 11.30 -15.42
N ALA A 23 -12.83 12.60 -15.08
CA ALA A 23 -13.79 13.53 -15.67
C ALA A 23 -13.61 13.71 -17.18
N ARG A 24 -12.36 13.62 -17.67
CA ARG A 24 -12.01 13.79 -19.09
C ARG A 24 -12.34 12.57 -19.94
N ILE A 25 -12.31 11.38 -19.34
CA ILE A 25 -12.63 10.12 -20.01
C ILE A 25 -14.07 9.65 -19.76
N GLY A 26 -14.89 10.49 -19.08
CA GLY A 26 -16.29 10.16 -18.77
C GLY A 26 -16.45 9.02 -17.76
N ALA A 27 -15.42 8.70 -16.97
CA ALA A 27 -15.49 7.64 -15.98
C ALA A 27 -16.32 8.06 -14.75
N SER A 28 -17.30 7.23 -14.40
CA SER A 28 -18.08 7.43 -13.18
C SER A 28 -17.23 7.18 -11.92
N PRO A 29 -17.64 7.70 -10.74
CA PRO A 29 -16.97 7.39 -9.47
C PRO A 29 -16.85 5.88 -9.20
N GLU A 30 -17.86 5.10 -9.58
CA GLU A 30 -17.91 3.64 -9.42
C GLU A 30 -16.93 2.95 -10.38
N GLN A 31 -16.87 3.39 -11.63
CA GLN A 31 -15.89 2.90 -12.60
C GLN A 31 -14.47 3.23 -12.19
N ARG A 32 -14.22 4.40 -11.60
CA ARG A 32 -12.90 4.70 -11.02
C ARG A 32 -12.61 3.80 -9.82
N ALA A 33 -13.58 3.62 -8.93
CA ALA A 33 -13.41 2.82 -7.72
C ALA A 33 -13.18 1.33 -8.01
N SER A 34 -13.70 0.79 -9.12
CA SER A 34 -13.41 -0.59 -9.51
C SER A 34 -11.97 -0.82 -9.98
N PHE A 35 -11.24 0.24 -10.36
CA PHE A 35 -9.83 0.16 -10.76
C PHE A 35 -8.87 0.37 -9.59
N ILE A 36 -9.15 1.37 -8.75
CA ILE A 36 -8.20 1.84 -7.71
C ILE A 36 -8.80 1.90 -6.30
N GLY A 37 -10.01 1.39 -6.12
CA GLY A 37 -10.71 1.44 -4.84
C GLY A 37 -11.26 2.83 -4.49
N PRO A 38 -11.86 2.99 -3.29
CA PRO A 38 -12.35 4.28 -2.80
C PRO A 38 -11.20 5.30 -2.68
N PRO A 39 -11.50 6.62 -2.75
CA PRO A 39 -10.48 7.66 -2.77
C PRO A 39 -9.69 7.72 -1.45
N LEU A 40 -8.55 7.03 -1.42
CA LEU A 40 -7.50 7.10 -0.39
C LEU A 40 -6.12 7.44 -1.00
N TRP A 41 -6.13 8.01 -2.21
CA TRP A 41 -4.98 8.13 -3.13
C TRP A 41 -3.67 8.61 -2.47
N SER A 42 -3.72 9.67 -1.67
CA SER A 42 -2.51 10.27 -1.08
C SER A 42 -1.88 9.36 -0.02
N ARG A 43 -2.72 8.62 0.71
CA ARG A 43 -2.28 7.62 1.70
C ARG A 43 -1.73 6.38 1.02
N SER A 44 -2.43 5.86 0.01
CA SER A 44 -1.99 4.70 -0.77
C SER A 44 -0.58 4.87 -1.34
N LEU A 45 -0.31 6.01 -2.00
CA LEU A 45 1.02 6.30 -2.54
C LEU A 45 2.10 6.43 -1.45
N SER A 46 1.76 7.05 -0.31
CA SER A 46 2.69 7.20 0.81
C SER A 46 3.09 5.84 1.40
N VAL A 47 2.10 4.96 1.61
CA VAL A 47 2.31 3.60 2.10
C VAL A 47 3.17 2.78 1.13
N GLN A 48 2.86 2.84 -0.16
CA GLN A 48 3.61 2.09 -1.17
C GLN A 48 5.08 2.52 -1.21
N ARG A 49 5.35 3.83 -1.19
CA ARG A 49 6.72 4.37 -1.16
C ARG A 49 7.48 3.94 0.08
N GLU A 50 6.85 4.02 1.26
CA GLU A 50 7.47 3.60 2.51
C GLU A 50 7.80 2.11 2.51
N VAL A 51 6.85 1.26 2.10
CA VAL A 51 7.06 -0.19 2.04
C VAL A 51 8.18 -0.56 1.08
N LEU A 52 8.23 0.05 -0.11
CA LEU A 52 9.28 -0.21 -1.09
C LEU A 52 10.65 0.27 -0.58
N ALA A 53 10.71 1.48 -0.01
CA ALA A 53 11.93 2.01 0.58
C ALA A 53 12.44 1.12 1.73
N ALA A 54 11.54 0.65 2.59
CA ALA A 54 11.85 -0.28 3.67
C ALA A 54 12.34 -1.64 3.15
N PHE A 55 11.67 -2.22 2.15
CA PHE A 55 12.04 -3.50 1.57
C PHE A 55 13.46 -3.44 0.97
N PHE A 56 13.72 -2.47 0.10
CA PHE A 56 15.05 -2.30 -0.49
C PHE A 56 16.09 -1.86 0.55
N GLY A 57 15.71 -1.05 1.53
CA GLY A 57 16.56 -0.69 2.67
C GLY A 57 17.04 -1.91 3.44
N LEU A 58 16.13 -2.84 3.72
CA LEU A 58 16.45 -4.10 4.41
C LEU A 58 17.36 -4.99 3.54
N HIS A 59 16.97 -5.24 2.30
CA HIS A 59 17.63 -6.26 1.47
C HIS A 59 18.91 -5.79 0.79
N LEU A 60 19.07 -4.50 0.53
CA LEU A 60 20.26 -3.95 -0.13
C LEU A 60 21.21 -3.24 0.85
N ARG A 61 20.72 -2.81 2.02
CA ARG A 61 21.50 -2.03 2.99
C ARG A 61 21.45 -2.56 4.43
N GLY A 62 20.68 -3.62 4.71
CA GLY A 62 20.57 -4.19 6.05
C GLY A 62 19.76 -3.33 7.05
N HIS A 63 19.07 -2.29 6.59
CA HIS A 63 18.31 -1.39 7.46
C HIS A 63 16.92 -1.94 7.74
N ARG A 64 16.63 -2.27 9.01
CA ARG A 64 15.29 -2.70 9.42
C ARG A 64 14.34 -1.52 9.51
N ALA A 65 13.07 -1.77 9.22
CA ALA A 65 12.00 -0.77 9.30
C ALA A 65 10.73 -1.40 9.90
N PRO A 66 10.11 -0.80 10.92
CA PRO A 66 8.94 -1.36 11.60
C PRO A 66 7.76 -1.68 10.68
N VAL A 67 7.63 -0.98 9.55
CA VAL A 67 6.56 -1.18 8.55
C VAL A 67 6.58 -2.58 7.92
N LEU A 68 7.68 -3.33 8.01
CA LEU A 68 7.79 -4.72 7.52
C LEU A 68 7.49 -5.77 8.61
N ASP A 69 7.53 -5.38 9.88
CA ASP A 69 7.49 -6.30 11.03
C ASP A 69 6.06 -6.51 11.58
N GLY A 70 5.08 -5.74 11.11
CA GLY A 70 3.67 -5.92 11.46
C GLY A 70 2.87 -4.61 11.45
N PRO A 71 1.67 -4.61 12.06
CA PRO A 71 0.83 -3.43 12.13
C PRO A 71 1.53 -2.26 12.83
N THR A 72 1.33 -1.06 12.29
CA THR A 72 1.82 0.21 12.85
C THR A 72 0.67 1.19 12.98
N THR A 73 0.73 2.11 13.94
CA THR A 73 -0.28 3.18 14.09
C THR A 73 -0.21 4.23 13.00
N HIS A 74 0.93 4.36 12.32
CA HIS A 74 1.13 5.33 11.25
C HIS A 74 0.47 4.91 9.92
N TYR A 75 0.41 3.59 9.68
CA TYR A 75 -0.22 2.95 8.52
C TYR A 75 -1.25 1.90 8.92
N PRO A 76 -2.39 2.31 9.53
CA PRO A 76 -3.46 1.39 9.92
C PRO A 76 -4.05 0.62 8.72
N GLU A 77 -3.91 1.13 7.51
CA GLU A 77 -4.32 0.52 6.25
C GLU A 77 -3.48 -0.70 5.84
N LEU A 78 -2.31 -0.93 6.44
CA LEU A 78 -1.49 -2.12 6.20
C LEU A 78 -1.86 -3.27 7.14
N VAL A 79 -2.53 -4.29 6.59
CA VAL A 79 -2.92 -5.51 7.32
C VAL A 79 -2.03 -6.69 6.99
N PHE A 80 -1.68 -7.47 8.01
CA PHE A 80 -0.78 -8.63 7.90
C PHE A 80 -1.58 -9.92 8.09
N ARG A 81 -1.54 -10.83 7.10
CA ARG A 81 -2.26 -12.13 7.17
C ARG A 81 -1.66 -13.10 8.21
N LYS A 82 -0.36 -12.97 8.50
CA LYS A 82 0.32 -13.64 9.62
C LYS A 82 1.03 -12.54 10.39
N ASN A 83 0.91 -12.51 11.72
CA ASN A 83 1.68 -11.58 12.54
C ASN A 83 3.16 -11.98 12.46
N PRO A 84 4.06 -11.17 11.86
CA PRO A 84 5.48 -11.54 11.74
C PRO A 84 6.16 -11.69 13.11
N ARG A 85 5.60 -11.06 14.16
CA ARG A 85 6.09 -11.16 15.54
C ARG A 85 5.77 -12.50 16.23
N SER A 86 5.02 -13.40 15.59
CA SER A 86 4.69 -14.72 16.15
C SER A 86 5.78 -15.78 15.93
N GLY A 87 6.86 -15.44 15.23
CA GLY A 87 7.99 -16.34 15.00
C GLY A 87 8.95 -16.37 16.17
N THR A 88 8.66 -17.14 17.21
CA THR A 88 9.67 -17.53 18.21
C THR A 88 10.71 -18.42 17.52
N ILE A 89 11.89 -17.90 17.21
CA ILE A 89 13.06 -18.73 16.96
C ILE A 89 13.54 -19.20 18.34
N ARG A 90 13.21 -20.45 18.71
CA ARG A 90 13.98 -21.15 19.74
C ARG A 90 15.25 -21.66 19.07
N LEU A 91 16.39 -21.12 19.48
CA LEU A 91 17.69 -21.79 19.36
C LEU A 91 17.79 -22.85 20.47
#